data_AF-A0A812NRN5-F1
#
_entry.id   AF-A0A812NRN5-F1
#
_cell.length_a   1.000
_cell.length_b   1.000
_cell.length_c   1.000
_cell.angle_alpha   90.00
_cell.angle_beta   90.00
_cell.angle_gamma   90.00
#
_symmetry.space_group_name_H-M   'P 1'
#
loop_
_entity.id
_entity.type
_entity.pdbx_description
1 polymer ?
#
loop_
_entity_poly.entity_id
_entity_poly.type
_entity_poly.pdbx_seq_one_letter_code
_entity_poly.pdbx_strand_id
1 'polypeptide(L)'
;MHIRWRGLELPSMVTCEQETLSSTYGKFVAEPFHRGFGATVGNSLRRVLLSSLEGSAVTQIKLHNAQHEFTTIPGVLQDVTDIVLNVKSLVVKNHIDSTKVLRVERNTAGDIVAGDIETDESVEIINRHHVLATLTDNVPFVMEMVIENGRGYVPASEHSAGVQEIGIIPVDAIFSPVTRVRYEVEETRVGQKTNYDKLTMEIWTDGSVGPEMAMVESAKILRKHLNPFVQYSELGPQVRSPARVVSSGGVDPTTEAKLNMPIAELNLSVRASNCLESENILTVRELVTRTEDQLLEVRNFGETTLTEVQERLRALGMHLGMRVGSPVGRKLGRNPNHQRALLRNLASALILTERDPDDLRFLDLESAPKVKGRIITTIHKAKEVRPLVEKCVTIAKKSLAATSAAEEFGPSAERGTDAWKKWRESDQWVKWNAAISPAVAARRRCLQLLGDKNAVSILFEEVAPRYVDRPGGYTRVLRLATPRLGDAGVRAMIEFVGKNDRTVEKAAKPSFDSSEEPAEAAAAE
;
A
#
# COMPACT_ATOMS: atom_id res chain seq x y z
N MET A 1 33.23 -14.10 -22.93
CA MET A 1 33.08 -12.75 -23.52
C MET A 1 32.72 -11.81 -22.36
N HIS A 2 33.65 -10.97 -21.91
CA HIS A 2 33.44 -10.14 -20.72
C HIS A 2 32.49 -8.97 -21.06
N ILE A 3 31.47 -8.76 -20.24
CA ILE A 3 30.51 -7.68 -20.44
C ILE A 3 31.07 -6.45 -19.75
N ARG A 4 31.46 -5.45 -20.54
CA ARG A 4 31.85 -4.14 -20.02
C ARG A 4 30.65 -3.22 -20.00
N TRP A 5 30.35 -2.69 -18.82
CA TRP A 5 29.31 -1.69 -18.65
C TRP A 5 29.88 -0.46 -17.95
N ARG A 6 29.91 0.69 -18.65
CA ARG A 6 30.42 1.98 -18.14
C ARG A 6 31.80 1.89 -17.46
N GLY A 7 32.69 1.03 -17.98
CA GLY A 7 34.04 0.83 -17.45
C GLY A 7 34.16 -0.21 -16.33
N LEU A 8 33.05 -0.82 -15.89
CA LEU A 8 33.05 -1.96 -14.98
C LEU A 8 33.03 -3.27 -15.77
N GLU A 9 33.88 -4.21 -15.37
CA GLU A 9 33.78 -5.61 -15.81
C GLU A 9 32.69 -6.29 -14.97
N LEU A 10 31.75 -6.94 -15.65
CA LEU A 10 30.69 -7.72 -15.03
C LEU A 10 30.89 -9.21 -15.36
N PRO A 11 30.61 -10.12 -14.40
CA PRO A 11 30.62 -11.55 -14.69
C PRO A 11 29.49 -11.86 -15.67
N SER A 12 29.81 -12.59 -16.73
CA SER A 12 28.85 -12.91 -17.81
C SER A 12 28.04 -14.17 -17.52
N MET A 13 28.62 -15.13 -16.80
CA MET A 13 27.99 -16.41 -16.48
C MET A 13 28.45 -16.89 -15.10
N VAL A 14 27.60 -17.69 -14.46
CA VAL A 14 27.96 -18.49 -13.30
C VAL A 14 28.27 -19.90 -13.80
N THR A 15 29.45 -20.43 -13.47
CA THR A 15 29.83 -21.80 -13.79
C THR A 15 29.53 -22.69 -12.58
N CYS A 16 28.80 -23.79 -12.81
CA CYS A 16 28.57 -24.81 -11.80
C CYS A 16 29.58 -25.96 -12.00
N GLU A 17 30.19 -26.43 -10.93
CA GLU A 17 31.10 -27.56 -10.94
C GLU A 17 30.30 -28.88 -10.95
N GLN A 18 29.96 -29.35 -12.15
CA GLN A 18 29.06 -30.50 -12.36
C GLN A 18 29.54 -31.79 -11.68
N GLU A 19 30.85 -31.98 -11.54
CA GLU A 19 31.41 -33.17 -10.88
C GLU A 19 31.01 -33.30 -9.41
N THR A 20 30.81 -32.17 -8.74
CA THR A 20 30.45 -32.12 -7.31
C THR A 20 28.97 -31.87 -7.08
N LEU A 21 28.20 -31.59 -8.13
CA LEU A 21 26.79 -31.25 -8.03
C LEU A 21 25.96 -32.46 -7.61
N SER A 22 25.25 -32.33 -6.50
CA SER A 22 24.24 -33.28 -6.04
C SER A 22 22.89 -32.60 -5.82
N SER A 23 21.87 -33.36 -5.46
CA SER A 23 20.56 -32.80 -5.07
C SER A 23 20.63 -31.91 -3.82
N THR A 24 21.64 -32.10 -2.97
CA THR A 24 21.81 -31.43 -1.67
C THR A 24 23.03 -30.51 -1.60
N TYR A 25 23.91 -30.52 -2.62
CA TYR A 25 25.13 -29.71 -2.63
C TYR A 25 25.45 -29.17 -4.01
N GLY A 26 25.87 -27.90 -4.09
CA GLY A 26 26.35 -27.29 -5.33
C GLY A 26 27.44 -26.26 -5.08
N LYS A 27 28.46 -26.27 -5.95
CA LYS A 27 29.57 -25.32 -5.97
C LYS A 27 29.56 -24.50 -7.24
N PHE A 28 29.59 -23.19 -7.07
CA PHE A 28 29.35 -22.22 -8.12
C PHE A 28 30.44 -21.16 -8.13
N VAL A 29 30.95 -20.85 -9.32
CA VAL A 29 32.03 -19.88 -9.51
C VAL A 29 31.54 -18.77 -10.43
N ALA A 30 31.82 -17.53 -10.05
CA ALA A 30 31.49 -16.36 -10.86
C ALA A 30 32.69 -15.41 -10.90
N GLU A 31 33.11 -15.08 -12.12
CA GLU A 31 34.20 -14.15 -12.41
C GLU A 31 33.99 -13.46 -13.79
N PRO A 32 34.54 -12.26 -14.01
CA PRO A 32 35.27 -11.42 -13.05
C PRO A 32 34.37 -10.40 -12.34
N PHE A 33 34.61 -10.18 -11.04
CA PHE A 33 34.05 -9.06 -10.28
C PHE A 33 35.09 -7.96 -10.12
N HIS A 34 34.64 -6.70 -10.10
CA HIS A 34 35.51 -5.61 -9.66
C HIS A 34 35.88 -5.80 -8.18
N ARG A 35 37.10 -5.40 -7.79
CA ARG A 35 37.58 -5.48 -6.41
C ARG A 35 36.54 -5.01 -5.39
N GLY A 36 36.23 -5.85 -4.41
CA GLY A 36 35.27 -5.62 -3.33
C GLY A 36 33.83 -6.05 -3.65
N PHE A 37 33.47 -6.22 -4.93
CA PHE A 37 32.13 -6.70 -5.29
C PHE A 37 31.95 -8.19 -5.02
N GLY A 38 33.01 -9.00 -5.09
CA GLY A 38 32.92 -10.44 -4.78
C GLY A 38 32.41 -10.67 -3.35
N ALA A 39 32.98 -9.97 -2.38
CA ALA A 39 32.55 -10.06 -0.98
C ALA A 39 31.14 -9.49 -0.75
N THR A 40 30.80 -8.38 -1.42
CA THR A 40 29.48 -7.73 -1.29
C THR A 40 28.38 -8.65 -1.83
N VAL A 41 28.56 -9.21 -3.02
CA VAL A 41 27.61 -10.11 -3.67
C VAL A 41 27.54 -11.43 -2.90
N GLY A 42 28.67 -12.04 -2.55
CA GLY A 42 28.73 -13.30 -1.81
C GLY A 42 28.03 -13.23 -0.45
N ASN A 43 28.32 -12.18 0.35
CA ASN A 43 27.67 -12.01 1.65
C ASN A 43 26.16 -11.70 1.49
N SER A 44 25.78 -10.91 0.49
CA SER A 44 24.36 -10.58 0.25
C SER A 44 23.56 -11.83 -0.15
N LEU A 45 24.07 -12.63 -1.09
CA LEU A 45 23.43 -13.89 -1.49
C LEU A 45 23.39 -14.88 -0.33
N ARG A 46 24.47 -15.03 0.44
CA ARG A 46 24.50 -15.89 1.63
C ARG A 46 23.40 -15.54 2.62
N ARG A 47 23.16 -14.25 2.87
CA ARG A 47 22.08 -13.81 3.76
C ARG A 47 20.70 -14.20 3.22
N VAL A 48 20.43 -13.91 1.95
CA VAL A 48 19.14 -14.20 1.31
C VAL A 48 18.87 -15.71 1.25
N LEU A 49 19.89 -16.52 0.92
CA LEU A 49 19.80 -17.97 0.89
C LEU A 49 19.36 -18.57 2.24
N LEU A 50 19.92 -18.06 3.35
CA LEU A 50 19.60 -18.58 4.69
C LEU A 50 18.28 -18.07 5.26
N SER A 51 17.82 -16.87 4.86
CA SER A 51 16.66 -16.22 5.51
C SER A 51 15.37 -16.17 4.70
N SER A 52 15.46 -16.05 3.37
CA SER A 52 14.36 -15.51 2.56
C SER A 52 13.82 -16.45 1.50
N LEU A 53 14.42 -17.64 1.37
CA LEU A 53 13.84 -18.70 0.56
C LEU A 53 12.58 -19.24 1.23
N GLU A 54 11.68 -19.67 0.38
CA GLU A 54 10.42 -20.29 0.76
C GLU A 54 10.61 -21.78 0.92
N GLY A 55 10.04 -22.32 1.98
CA GLY A 55 10.03 -23.75 2.25
C GLY A 55 8.84 -24.12 3.12
N SER A 56 8.73 -25.41 3.40
CA SER A 56 7.59 -26.01 4.11
C SER A 56 8.07 -26.64 5.40
N ALA A 57 7.33 -26.46 6.48
CA ALA A 57 7.66 -27.04 7.78
C ALA A 57 6.38 -27.40 8.55
N VAL A 58 6.52 -28.30 9.52
CA VAL A 58 5.47 -28.64 10.47
C VAL A 58 5.37 -27.54 11.53
N THR A 59 4.18 -26.98 11.73
CA THR A 59 3.93 -25.88 12.69
C THR A 59 3.18 -26.34 13.93
N GLN A 60 2.36 -27.39 13.81
CA GLN A 60 1.55 -27.92 14.91
C GLN A 60 1.50 -29.44 14.86
N ILE A 61 1.47 -30.07 16.02
CA ILE A 61 1.31 -31.50 16.19
C ILE A 61 0.16 -31.75 17.16
N LYS A 62 -0.68 -32.74 16.86
CA LYS A 62 -1.74 -33.24 17.75
C LYS A 62 -1.56 -34.75 17.89
N LEU A 63 -1.29 -35.19 19.11
CA LEU A 63 -1.05 -36.60 19.45
C LEU A 63 -2.24 -37.15 20.22
N HIS A 64 -2.73 -38.32 19.82
CA HIS A 64 -3.75 -39.02 20.60
C HIS A 64 -3.12 -39.49 21.93
N ASN A 65 -3.80 -39.23 23.05
CA ASN A 65 -3.35 -39.49 24.44
C ASN A 65 -2.23 -38.57 24.99
N ALA A 66 -1.89 -37.47 24.32
CA ALA A 66 -1.00 -36.44 24.88
C ALA A 66 -1.70 -35.07 24.89
N GLN A 67 -1.79 -34.45 26.07
CA GLN A 67 -2.40 -33.11 26.21
C GLN A 67 -1.36 -31.98 26.08
N HIS A 68 -0.10 -32.28 26.36
CA HIS A 68 1.02 -31.33 26.34
C HIS A 68 2.34 -32.05 26.05
N GLU A 69 3.40 -31.31 25.71
CA GLU A 69 4.70 -31.83 25.27
C GLU A 69 5.49 -32.61 26.34
N PHE A 70 5.20 -32.40 27.61
CA PHE A 70 5.88 -33.05 28.75
C PHE A 70 5.24 -34.38 29.19
N THR A 71 4.29 -34.94 28.43
CA THR A 71 3.72 -36.26 28.75
C THR A 71 4.53 -37.39 28.13
N THR A 72 4.42 -38.58 28.70
CA THR A 72 4.87 -39.84 28.09
C THR A 72 3.66 -40.64 27.63
N ILE A 73 3.81 -41.37 26.52
CA ILE A 73 2.75 -42.23 25.98
C ILE A 73 3.10 -43.69 26.31
N PRO A 74 2.25 -44.41 27.06
CA PRO A 74 2.51 -45.82 27.36
C PRO A 74 2.67 -46.65 26.08
N GLY A 75 3.71 -47.48 26.02
CA GLY A 75 4.01 -48.34 24.86
C GLY A 75 4.81 -47.66 23.74
N VAL A 76 5.21 -46.40 23.91
CA VAL A 76 6.17 -45.70 23.02
C VAL A 76 7.50 -45.56 23.77
N LEU A 77 8.62 -45.80 23.08
CA LEU A 77 9.95 -45.75 23.67
C LEU A 77 10.39 -44.31 24.02
N GLN A 78 10.01 -43.33 23.19
CA GLN A 78 10.40 -41.93 23.32
C GLN A 78 9.33 -41.09 24.05
N ASP A 79 9.77 -40.03 24.71
CA ASP A 79 8.89 -39.03 25.30
C ASP A 79 8.31 -38.11 24.21
N VAL A 80 7.18 -37.45 24.48
CA VAL A 80 6.53 -36.57 23.49
C VAL A 80 7.46 -35.43 23.04
N THR A 81 8.33 -34.93 23.92
CA THR A 81 9.34 -33.92 23.58
C THR A 81 10.31 -34.42 22.50
N ASP A 82 10.78 -35.66 22.61
CA ASP A 82 11.67 -36.27 21.61
C ASP A 82 10.94 -36.49 20.28
N ILE A 83 9.67 -36.89 20.33
CA ILE A 83 8.83 -37.01 19.14
C ILE A 83 8.71 -35.64 18.44
N VAL A 84 8.47 -34.56 19.19
CA VAL A 84 8.43 -33.19 18.65
C VAL A 84 9.75 -32.81 17.98
N LEU A 85 10.90 -33.14 18.58
CA LEU A 85 12.22 -32.90 17.98
C LEU A 85 12.45 -33.73 16.70
N ASN A 86 11.99 -34.97 16.67
CA ASN A 86 12.05 -35.82 15.48
C ASN A 86 11.16 -35.27 14.36
N VAL A 87 9.95 -34.83 14.67
CA VAL A 87 9.05 -34.19 13.70
C VAL A 87 9.61 -32.87 13.20
N LYS A 88 10.29 -32.08 14.04
CA LYS A 88 11.00 -30.86 13.61
C LYS A 88 12.11 -31.14 12.60
N SER A 89 12.68 -32.34 12.61
CA SER A 89 13.72 -32.79 11.66
C SER A 89 13.13 -33.38 10.37
N LEU A 90 11.80 -33.46 10.23
CA LEU A 90 11.12 -33.93 9.03
C LEU A 90 11.27 -32.91 7.90
N VAL A 91 11.70 -33.36 6.72
CA VAL A 91 11.85 -32.51 5.53
C VAL A 91 10.65 -32.77 4.62
N VAL A 92 9.76 -31.79 4.56
CA VAL A 92 8.54 -31.82 3.77
C VAL A 92 8.55 -30.75 2.69
N LYS A 93 7.82 -31.00 1.61
CA LYS A 93 7.62 -30.05 0.53
C LYS A 93 6.15 -30.01 0.16
N ASN A 94 5.51 -28.88 0.41
CA ASN A 94 4.11 -28.67 0.05
C ASN A 94 4.05 -27.82 -1.23
N HIS A 95 3.43 -28.37 -2.27
CA HIS A 95 3.28 -27.73 -3.57
C HIS A 95 2.14 -26.70 -3.62
N ILE A 96 1.32 -26.60 -2.57
CA ILE A 96 0.18 -25.69 -2.48
C ILE A 96 0.45 -24.63 -1.40
N ASP A 97 0.02 -23.39 -1.65
CA ASP A 97 0.13 -22.26 -0.70
C ASP A 97 -0.80 -22.36 0.54
N SER A 98 -1.59 -23.43 0.67
CA SER A 98 -2.51 -23.62 1.78
C SER A 98 -1.96 -24.58 2.83
N THR A 99 -2.29 -24.32 4.09
CA THR A 99 -2.05 -25.24 5.22
C THR A 99 -2.67 -26.61 4.95
N LYS A 100 -1.93 -27.67 5.27
CA LYS A 100 -2.38 -29.05 5.09
C LYS A 100 -2.14 -29.89 6.34
N VAL A 101 -3.07 -30.78 6.64
CA VAL A 101 -2.96 -31.71 7.77
C VAL A 101 -2.57 -33.07 7.23
N LEU A 102 -1.50 -33.66 7.77
CA LEU A 102 -1.12 -35.05 7.53
C LEU A 102 -1.41 -35.89 8.76
N ARG A 103 -1.64 -37.18 8.55
CA ARG A 103 -1.93 -38.14 9.61
C ARG A 103 -0.97 -39.33 9.53
N VAL A 104 -0.60 -39.86 10.69
CA VAL A 104 0.17 -41.09 10.86
C VAL A 104 -0.59 -41.99 11.80
N GLU A 105 -0.87 -43.21 11.37
CA GLU A 105 -1.54 -44.22 12.20
C GLU A 105 -0.79 -45.55 12.16
N ARG A 106 -0.47 -46.09 13.34
CA ARG A 106 0.16 -47.40 13.47
C ARG A 106 -0.24 -48.07 14.78
N ASN A 107 -0.51 -49.37 14.72
CA ASN A 107 -1.02 -50.16 15.86
C ASN A 107 -0.10 -51.33 16.25
N THR A 108 0.96 -51.58 15.48
CA THR A 108 1.88 -52.71 15.67
C THR A 108 3.23 -52.22 16.17
N ALA A 109 3.84 -52.96 17.11
CA ALA A 109 5.18 -52.70 17.61
C ALA A 109 6.22 -52.57 16.48
N GLY A 110 7.17 -51.64 16.64
CA GLY A 110 8.21 -51.31 15.68
C GLY A 110 8.40 -49.81 15.42
N ASP A 111 9.35 -49.48 14.55
CA ASP A 111 9.71 -48.09 14.23
C ASP A 111 8.70 -47.46 13.27
N ILE A 112 8.15 -46.31 13.66
CA ILE A 112 7.34 -45.42 12.82
C ILE A 112 8.28 -44.53 12.03
N VAL A 113 8.27 -44.68 10.71
CA VAL A 113 9.15 -43.94 9.82
C VAL A 113 8.35 -42.86 9.10
N ALA A 114 9.01 -41.78 8.67
CA ALA A 114 8.42 -40.72 7.86
C ALA A 114 7.78 -41.21 6.54
N GLY A 115 8.14 -42.40 6.04
CA GLY A 115 7.47 -43.05 4.91
C GLY A 115 6.07 -43.59 5.24
N ASP A 116 5.74 -43.78 6.52
CA ASP A 116 4.44 -44.29 6.98
C ASP A 116 3.38 -43.20 7.11
N ILE A 117 3.75 -41.93 6.86
CA ILE A 117 2.82 -40.81 6.91
C ILE A 117 1.85 -40.87 5.72
N GLU A 118 0.56 -40.71 5.98
CA GLU A 118 -0.46 -40.61 4.93
C GLU A 118 -0.31 -39.27 4.22
N THR A 119 0.27 -39.29 3.01
CA THR A 119 0.47 -38.11 2.17
C THR A 119 -0.40 -38.16 0.92
N ASP A 120 -0.90 -36.99 0.52
CA ASP A 120 -1.50 -36.78 -0.80
C ASP A 120 -0.44 -36.33 -1.84
N GLU A 121 -0.79 -36.32 -3.12
CA GLU A 121 0.08 -35.85 -4.22
C GLU A 121 0.59 -34.40 -4.05
N SER A 122 -0.04 -33.60 -3.20
CA SER A 122 0.35 -32.21 -2.98
C SER A 122 1.51 -32.03 -2.00
N VAL A 123 1.82 -33.05 -1.18
CA VAL A 123 2.88 -32.99 -0.18
C VAL A 123 3.85 -34.14 -0.40
N GLU A 124 5.11 -33.80 -0.57
CA GLU A 124 6.19 -34.75 -0.74
C GLU A 124 7.06 -34.80 0.53
N ILE A 125 7.30 -36.01 1.04
CA ILE A 125 8.27 -36.26 2.11
C ILE A 125 9.57 -36.73 1.49
N ILE A 126 10.64 -36.02 1.81
CA ILE A 126 11.96 -36.21 1.18
C ILE A 126 12.77 -37.21 1.99
N ASN A 127 12.84 -37.03 3.31
CA ASN A 127 13.55 -37.92 4.22
C ASN A 127 12.68 -39.11 4.68
N ARG A 128 12.23 -39.94 3.74
CA ARG A 128 11.32 -41.08 4.01
C ARG A 128 11.83 -42.12 5.00
N HIS A 129 13.13 -42.17 5.27
CA HIS A 129 13.76 -43.10 6.21
C HIS A 129 13.93 -42.54 7.62
N HIS A 130 13.48 -41.32 7.88
CA HIS A 130 13.60 -40.67 9.18
C HIS A 130 12.63 -41.30 10.19
N VAL A 131 13.15 -41.74 11.35
CA VAL A 131 12.32 -42.36 12.40
C VAL A 131 11.66 -41.25 13.23
N LEU A 132 10.35 -41.34 13.38
CA LEU A 132 9.55 -40.40 14.17
C LEU A 132 9.44 -40.87 15.63
N ALA A 133 9.08 -42.14 15.82
CA ALA A 133 8.92 -42.79 17.12
C ALA A 133 9.04 -44.32 16.99
N THR A 134 9.31 -45.01 18.08
CA THR A 134 9.40 -46.47 18.16
C THR A 134 8.37 -47.00 19.14
N LEU A 135 7.49 -47.88 18.68
CA LEU A 135 6.49 -48.56 19.51
C LEU A 135 7.08 -49.82 20.13
N THR A 136 7.09 -49.92 21.46
CA THR A 136 7.52 -51.12 22.20
C THR A 136 6.42 -52.16 22.29
N ASP A 137 5.17 -51.72 22.44
CA ASP A 137 3.97 -52.55 22.58
C ASP A 137 2.98 -52.28 21.44
N ASN A 138 2.00 -53.17 21.25
CA ASN A 138 0.91 -52.99 20.28
C ASN A 138 -0.14 -51.99 20.81
N VAL A 139 0.21 -50.71 20.82
CA VAL A 139 -0.64 -49.60 21.25
C VAL A 139 -1.04 -48.78 20.02
N PRO A 140 -2.29 -48.28 19.93
CA PRO A 140 -2.69 -47.41 18.85
C PRO A 140 -1.99 -46.05 18.94
N PHE A 141 -1.15 -45.76 17.95
CA PHE A 141 -0.48 -44.48 17.79
C PHE A 141 -1.13 -43.70 16.66
N VAL A 142 -1.72 -42.54 16.98
CA VAL A 142 -2.29 -41.61 16.02
C VAL A 142 -1.70 -40.23 16.25
N MET A 143 -1.09 -39.68 15.20
CA MET A 143 -0.50 -38.35 15.19
C MET A 143 -1.01 -37.57 13.98
N GLU A 144 -1.49 -36.36 14.22
CA GLU A 144 -1.83 -35.38 13.18
C GLU A 144 -0.80 -34.26 13.22
N MET A 145 -0.36 -33.80 12.05
CA MET A 145 0.60 -32.71 11.93
C MET A 145 0.16 -31.72 10.87
N VAL A 146 0.34 -30.44 11.16
CA VAL A 146 -0.04 -29.33 10.28
C VAL A 146 1.20 -28.80 9.60
N ILE A 147 1.20 -28.79 8.26
CA ILE A 147 2.27 -28.28 7.42
C ILE A 147 1.85 -26.94 6.83
N GLU A 148 2.75 -25.96 6.93
CA GLU A 148 2.59 -24.64 6.33
C GLU A 148 3.79 -24.29 5.46
N ASN A 149 3.56 -23.35 4.53
CA ASN A 149 4.62 -22.72 3.76
C ASN A 149 4.97 -21.39 4.39
N GLY A 150 6.26 -21.12 4.51
CA GLY A 150 6.75 -19.94 5.19
C GLY A 150 8.15 -19.57 4.75
N ARG A 151 8.76 -18.64 5.47
CA ARG A 151 10.14 -18.17 5.21
C ARG A 151 10.87 -17.98 6.53
N GLY A 152 12.15 -18.33 6.52
CA GLY A 152 13.02 -18.17 7.68
C GLY A 152 12.60 -19.08 8.83
N TYR A 153 12.52 -18.51 10.02
CA TYR A 153 12.23 -19.22 11.26
C TYR A 153 11.09 -18.50 11.99
N VAL A 154 10.09 -19.28 12.42
CA VAL A 154 8.99 -18.78 13.24
C VAL A 154 8.95 -19.60 14.53
N PRO A 155 9.06 -18.95 15.71
CA PRO A 155 9.00 -19.64 16.98
C PRO A 155 7.57 -20.11 17.30
N ALA A 156 7.45 -21.18 18.08
CA ALA A 156 6.17 -21.77 18.50
C ALA A 156 5.20 -20.74 19.13
N SER A 157 5.73 -19.74 19.84
CA SER A 157 4.94 -18.67 20.49
C SER A 157 4.18 -17.77 19.52
N GLU A 158 4.69 -17.59 18.29
CA GLU A 158 4.06 -16.74 17.28
C GLU A 158 2.94 -17.47 16.51
N HIS A 159 2.94 -18.82 16.53
CA HIS A 159 1.89 -19.63 15.93
C HIS A 159 0.58 -19.64 16.75
N SER A 160 0.58 -19.11 17.98
CA SER A 160 -0.56 -19.08 18.92
C SER A 160 -1.55 -17.92 18.69
N ALA A 161 -1.91 -17.62 17.45
CA ALA A 161 -2.74 -16.45 17.11
C ALA A 161 -4.26 -16.60 17.42
N GLY A 162 -4.69 -17.65 18.13
CA GLY A 162 -6.10 -17.90 18.47
C GLY A 162 -6.29 -18.85 19.65
N VAL A 163 -7.56 -19.03 20.07
CA VAL A 163 -7.95 -20.04 21.08
C VAL A 163 -7.69 -21.43 20.48
N GLN A 164 -6.58 -22.06 20.87
CA GLN A 164 -6.26 -23.42 20.45
C GLN A 164 -7.07 -24.43 21.28
N GLU A 165 -7.51 -25.51 20.64
CA GLU A 165 -8.08 -26.66 21.34
C GLU A 165 -7.01 -27.30 22.23
N ILE A 166 -7.42 -27.82 23.39
CA ILE A 166 -6.53 -28.54 24.31
C ILE A 166 -5.99 -29.79 23.59
N GLY A 167 -4.67 -30.02 23.65
CA GLY A 167 -3.99 -31.14 22.99
C GLY A 167 -3.25 -30.81 21.69
N ILE A 168 -3.26 -29.55 21.24
CA ILE A 168 -2.40 -29.07 20.16
C ILE A 168 -1.06 -28.61 20.75
N ILE A 169 0.04 -29.16 20.24
CA ILE A 169 1.41 -28.82 20.61
C ILE A 169 2.00 -27.97 19.47
N PRO A 170 2.25 -26.66 19.68
CA PRO A 170 2.90 -25.83 18.68
C PRO A 170 4.39 -26.18 18.58
N VAL A 171 4.90 -26.19 17.36
CA VAL A 171 6.30 -26.51 17.06
C VAL A 171 6.96 -25.32 16.38
N ASP A 172 8.22 -25.11 16.71
CA ASP A 172 9.06 -24.17 16.01
C ASP A 172 9.23 -24.56 14.54
N ALA A 173 8.82 -23.69 13.63
CA ALA A 173 8.88 -23.96 12.21
C ALA A 173 10.16 -23.38 11.58
N ILE A 174 10.99 -24.25 11.02
CA ILE A 174 12.17 -23.90 10.22
C ILE A 174 11.80 -24.06 8.74
N PHE A 175 11.43 -22.98 8.08
CA PHE A 175 11.03 -22.99 6.66
C PHE A 175 12.20 -22.86 5.69
N SER A 176 13.44 -22.78 6.18
CA SER A 176 14.60 -22.55 5.32
C SER A 176 15.14 -23.86 4.73
N PRO A 177 15.10 -24.06 3.39
CA PRO A 177 15.60 -25.29 2.76
C PRO A 177 17.14 -25.35 2.67
N VAL A 178 17.83 -24.25 3.01
CA VAL A 178 19.29 -24.14 2.94
C VAL A 178 19.87 -24.31 4.35
N THR A 179 20.67 -25.36 4.54
CA THR A 179 21.28 -25.67 5.84
C THR A 179 22.59 -24.92 6.06
N ARG A 180 23.39 -24.75 5.00
CA ARG A 180 24.71 -24.12 5.07
C ARG A 180 25.05 -23.42 3.77
N VAL A 181 25.75 -22.29 3.89
CA VAL A 181 26.35 -21.56 2.76
C VAL A 181 27.74 -21.07 3.15
N ARG A 182 28.72 -21.35 2.30
CA ARG A 182 30.08 -20.82 2.37
C ARG A 182 30.37 -20.03 1.10
N TYR A 183 31.09 -18.91 1.23
CA TYR A 183 31.63 -18.21 0.08
C TYR A 183 33.10 -17.90 0.31
N GLU A 184 33.85 -17.86 -0.78
CA GLU A 184 35.28 -17.57 -0.81
C GLU A 184 35.55 -16.62 -1.97
N VAL A 185 36.44 -15.65 -1.74
CA VAL A 185 36.79 -14.63 -2.73
C VAL A 185 38.28 -14.73 -2.98
N GLU A 186 38.65 -15.00 -4.23
CA GLU A 186 40.03 -15.13 -4.70
C GLU A 186 40.34 -14.02 -5.70
N GLU A 187 41.62 -13.65 -5.86
CA GLU A 187 42.04 -12.72 -6.91
C GLU A 187 42.18 -13.45 -8.25
N THR A 188 41.62 -12.88 -9.33
CA THR A 188 41.66 -13.42 -10.69
C THR A 188 42.23 -12.40 -11.69
N ARG A 189 42.95 -12.90 -12.69
CA ARG A 189 43.57 -12.08 -13.73
C ARG A 189 42.69 -12.03 -14.97
N VAL A 190 42.35 -10.82 -15.41
CA VAL A 190 41.62 -10.57 -16.66
C VAL A 190 42.51 -9.74 -17.59
N GLY A 191 43.03 -10.40 -18.63
CA GLY A 191 43.99 -9.79 -19.57
C GLY A 191 45.28 -9.36 -18.86
N GLN A 192 45.54 -8.04 -18.82
CA GLN A 192 46.74 -7.47 -18.19
C GLN A 192 46.53 -7.03 -16.73
N LYS A 193 45.30 -7.02 -16.22
CA LYS A 193 44.99 -6.61 -14.84
C LYS A 193 44.74 -7.83 -13.95
N THR A 194 45.34 -7.86 -12.77
CA THR A 194 45.28 -8.98 -11.81
C THR A 194 44.37 -8.74 -10.61
N ASN A 195 43.75 -7.57 -10.51
CA ASN A 195 43.05 -7.10 -9.31
C ASN A 195 41.52 -7.30 -9.35
N TYR A 196 41.04 -8.32 -10.06
CA TYR A 196 39.62 -8.68 -10.08
C TYR A 196 39.35 -9.77 -9.04
N ASP A 197 38.11 -9.86 -8.59
CA ASP A 197 37.66 -10.86 -7.64
C ASP A 197 36.98 -12.01 -8.39
N LYS A 198 37.23 -13.24 -7.96
CA LYS A 198 36.52 -14.47 -8.31
C LYS A 198 35.76 -14.92 -7.07
N LEU A 199 34.44 -15.09 -7.21
CA LEU A 199 33.57 -15.54 -6.13
C LEU A 199 33.27 -17.02 -6.31
N THR A 200 33.64 -17.83 -5.33
CA THR A 200 33.24 -19.24 -5.22
C THR A 200 32.19 -19.35 -4.11
N MET A 201 31.03 -19.92 -4.40
CA MET A 201 29.99 -20.19 -3.41
C MET A 201 29.67 -21.68 -3.35
N GLU A 202 29.60 -22.20 -2.13
CA GLU A 202 29.22 -23.58 -1.82
C GLU A 202 27.90 -23.54 -1.03
N ILE A 203 26.88 -24.25 -1.53
CA ILE A 203 25.51 -24.25 -1.00
C ILE A 203 25.13 -25.68 -0.64
N TRP A 204 24.64 -25.89 0.58
CA TRP A 204 24.06 -27.15 1.04
C TRP A 204 22.57 -26.97 1.32
N THR A 205 21.74 -27.85 0.76
CA THR A 205 20.29 -27.89 0.94
C THR A 205 19.84 -29.22 1.53
N ASP A 206 18.63 -29.24 2.06
CA ASP A 206 17.97 -30.45 2.61
C ASP A 206 17.33 -31.36 1.53
N GLY A 207 17.41 -30.97 0.26
CA GLY A 207 16.82 -31.66 -0.88
C GLY A 207 15.43 -31.15 -1.29
N SER A 208 14.79 -30.29 -0.49
CA SER A 208 13.49 -29.68 -0.85
C SER A 208 13.61 -28.74 -2.04
N VAL A 209 14.70 -27.98 -2.07
CA VAL A 209 15.07 -27.14 -3.21
C VAL A 209 16.49 -27.50 -3.64
N GLY A 210 16.69 -27.70 -4.94
CA GLY A 210 18.02 -27.94 -5.49
C GLY A 210 18.91 -26.68 -5.36
N PRO A 211 20.23 -26.85 -5.16
CA PRO A 211 21.16 -25.74 -4.93
C PRO A 211 21.18 -24.71 -6.07
N GLU A 212 21.01 -25.14 -7.32
CA GLU A 212 20.92 -24.25 -8.49
C GLU A 212 19.68 -23.34 -8.41
N MET A 213 18.52 -23.93 -8.12
CA MET A 213 17.26 -23.21 -8.00
C MET A 213 17.28 -22.26 -6.79
N ALA A 214 17.85 -22.69 -5.67
CA ALA A 214 18.04 -21.87 -4.48
C ALA A 214 18.89 -20.62 -4.79
N MET A 215 19.99 -20.78 -5.53
CA MET A 215 20.79 -19.65 -5.98
C MET A 215 19.98 -18.69 -6.86
N VAL A 216 19.31 -19.20 -7.88
CA VAL A 216 18.54 -18.38 -8.83
C VAL A 216 17.45 -17.59 -8.12
N GLU A 217 16.69 -18.23 -7.22
CA GLU A 217 15.66 -17.57 -6.44
C GLU A 217 16.24 -16.51 -5.48
N SER A 218 17.35 -16.81 -4.80
CA SER A 218 18.01 -15.83 -3.92
C SER A 218 18.50 -14.60 -4.70
N ALA A 219 19.07 -14.78 -5.89
CA ALA A 219 19.51 -13.69 -6.75
C ALA A 219 18.32 -12.85 -7.27
N LYS A 220 17.20 -13.50 -7.64
CA LYS A 220 15.95 -12.81 -8.02
C LYS A 220 15.40 -11.97 -6.87
N ILE A 221 15.37 -12.52 -5.65
CA ILE A 221 14.91 -11.82 -4.45
C ILE A 221 15.80 -10.59 -4.21
N LEU A 222 17.12 -10.77 -4.20
CA LEU A 222 18.06 -9.66 -4.02
C LEU A 222 17.86 -8.55 -5.07
N ARG A 223 17.73 -8.92 -6.34
CA ARG A 223 17.45 -7.96 -7.42
C ARG A 223 16.14 -7.20 -7.20
N LYS A 224 15.07 -7.90 -6.82
CA LYS A 224 13.76 -7.28 -6.51
C LYS A 224 13.88 -6.26 -5.36
N HIS A 225 14.70 -6.53 -4.34
CA HIS A 225 14.96 -5.58 -3.25
C HIS A 225 15.84 -4.38 -3.67
N LEU A 226 16.66 -4.53 -4.72
CA LEU A 226 17.45 -3.44 -5.27
C LEU A 226 16.65 -2.53 -6.23
N ASN A 227 15.59 -3.05 -6.87
CA ASN A 227 14.78 -2.29 -7.84
C ASN A 227 14.28 -0.92 -7.33
N PRO A 228 13.76 -0.77 -6.09
CA PRO A 228 13.33 0.53 -5.58
C PRO A 228 14.46 1.58 -5.54
N PHE A 229 15.71 1.15 -5.32
CA PHE A 229 16.87 2.05 -5.33
C PHE A 229 17.28 2.45 -6.75
N VAL A 230 17.04 1.57 -7.74
CA VAL A 230 17.25 1.86 -9.16
C VAL A 230 16.19 2.82 -9.69
N GLN A 231 14.93 2.63 -9.29
CA GLN A 231 13.77 3.41 -9.74
C GLN A 231 13.39 4.51 -8.75
N TYR A 232 14.37 5.14 -8.08
CA TYR A 232 14.15 6.09 -6.97
C TYR A 232 13.01 7.12 -7.16
N SER A 233 12.69 7.51 -8.40
CA SER A 233 11.63 8.47 -8.76
C SER A 233 10.27 7.85 -9.15
N GLU A 234 10.20 6.55 -9.45
CA GLU A 234 8.99 5.86 -9.89
C GLU A 234 8.69 4.72 -8.91
N LEU A 235 7.51 4.75 -8.28
CA LEU A 235 7.06 3.63 -7.46
C LEU A 235 6.99 2.40 -8.37
N GLY A 236 7.97 1.50 -8.24
CA GLY A 236 8.09 0.31 -9.08
C GLY A 236 6.77 -0.45 -9.15
N PRO A 237 6.49 -1.16 -10.25
CA PRO A 237 5.22 -1.86 -10.43
C PRO A 237 4.99 -2.72 -9.19
N GLN A 238 3.92 -2.39 -8.44
CA GLN A 238 3.48 -3.14 -7.28
C GLN A 238 3.52 -4.61 -7.67
N VAL A 239 4.33 -5.41 -6.95
CA VAL A 239 4.34 -6.87 -7.12
C VAL A 239 2.92 -7.30 -6.82
N ARG A 240 2.12 -7.49 -7.87
CA ARG A 240 0.78 -8.01 -7.75
C ARG A 240 0.95 -9.39 -7.10
N SER A 241 0.41 -9.55 -5.91
CA SER A 241 0.03 -10.87 -5.40
C SER A 241 -0.68 -11.61 -6.55
N PRO A 242 -0.42 -12.91 -6.77
CA PRO A 242 -1.03 -13.66 -7.87
C PRO A 242 -2.53 -13.87 -7.59
N ALA A 243 -3.32 -12.81 -7.73
CA ALA A 243 -4.76 -12.90 -7.81
C ALA A 243 -5.09 -13.35 -9.23
N ARG A 244 -5.51 -14.63 -9.33
CA ARG A 244 -6.19 -15.29 -10.45
C ARG A 244 -6.23 -14.51 -11.76
N VAL A 245 -5.46 -14.98 -12.72
CA VAL A 245 -5.55 -14.57 -14.13
C VAL A 245 -6.94 -14.91 -14.64
N VAL A 246 -7.83 -13.93 -14.67
CA VAL A 246 -8.96 -13.94 -15.60
C VAL A 246 -8.43 -13.36 -16.90
N SER A 247 -8.36 -14.22 -17.91
CA SER A 247 -7.96 -13.90 -19.27
C SER A 247 -8.82 -12.77 -19.84
N SER A 248 -8.28 -11.55 -19.90
CA SER A 248 -8.72 -10.52 -20.84
C SER A 248 -7.57 -9.61 -21.24
N GLY A 249 -7.07 -9.81 -22.46
CA GLY A 249 -6.43 -8.81 -23.35
C GLY A 249 -5.57 -7.70 -22.75
N GLY A 250 -4.67 -8.00 -21.81
CA GLY A 250 -3.67 -7.04 -21.35
C GLY A 250 -2.57 -6.90 -22.41
N VAL A 251 -2.50 -5.74 -23.06
CA VAL A 251 -1.42 -5.38 -23.98
C VAL A 251 -0.09 -5.42 -23.22
N ASP A 252 0.91 -6.11 -23.78
CA ASP A 252 2.26 -6.25 -23.22
C ASP A 252 2.87 -4.86 -22.91
N PRO A 253 3.53 -4.63 -21.76
CA PRO A 253 4.10 -3.34 -21.37
C PRO A 253 5.04 -2.71 -22.41
N THR A 254 5.66 -3.52 -23.27
CA THR A 254 6.48 -3.03 -24.40
C THR A 254 5.63 -2.34 -25.48
N THR A 255 4.44 -2.86 -25.74
CA THR A 255 3.48 -2.32 -26.70
C THR A 255 2.78 -1.08 -26.15
N GLU A 256 2.56 -1.00 -24.84
CA GLU A 256 1.99 0.18 -24.20
C GLU A 256 2.91 1.42 -24.27
N ALA A 257 4.23 1.22 -24.18
CA ALA A 257 5.21 2.27 -24.40
C ALA A 257 5.21 2.77 -25.86
N LYS A 258 5.15 1.85 -26.83
CA LYS A 258 5.09 2.19 -28.27
C LYS A 258 3.81 2.95 -28.64
N LEU A 259 2.69 2.65 -27.99
CA LEU A 259 1.42 3.35 -28.22
C LEU A 259 1.46 4.82 -27.74
N ASN A 260 2.24 5.13 -26.71
CA ASN A 260 2.34 6.49 -26.15
C ASN A 260 3.42 7.35 -26.84
N MET A 261 4.08 6.82 -27.87
CA MET A 261 5.06 7.52 -28.69
C MET A 261 4.38 8.65 -29.49
N PRO A 262 5.01 9.84 -29.61
CA PRO A 262 4.49 10.92 -30.46
C PRO A 262 4.71 10.59 -31.94
N ILE A 263 3.82 11.09 -32.82
CA ILE A 263 3.89 10.83 -34.27
C ILE A 263 5.17 11.39 -34.90
N ALA A 264 5.74 12.46 -34.33
CA ALA A 264 7.00 13.03 -34.80
C ALA A 264 8.17 12.03 -34.79
N GLU A 265 8.15 11.03 -33.91
CA GLU A 265 9.20 10.02 -33.82
C GLU A 265 8.99 8.83 -34.79
N LEU A 266 7.83 8.74 -35.47
CA LEU A 266 7.56 7.70 -36.48
C LEU A 266 8.33 7.91 -37.80
N ASN A 267 9.09 9.01 -37.94
CA ASN A 267 9.86 9.35 -39.15
C ASN A 267 9.05 9.22 -40.44
N LEU A 268 7.84 9.79 -40.43
CA LEU A 268 6.96 9.87 -41.60
C LEU A 268 7.41 10.99 -42.55
N SER A 269 6.97 10.93 -43.80
CA SER A 269 7.14 12.02 -44.76
C SER A 269 6.49 13.31 -44.26
N VAL A 270 7.06 14.44 -44.68
CA VAL A 270 6.58 15.79 -44.32
C VAL A 270 5.09 15.95 -44.66
N ARG A 271 4.63 15.30 -45.73
CA ARG A 271 3.22 15.29 -46.14
C ARG A 271 2.35 14.53 -45.14
N ALA A 272 2.74 13.31 -44.76
CA ALA A 272 1.98 12.49 -43.82
C ALA A 272 1.94 13.10 -42.41
N SER A 273 3.04 13.68 -41.93
CA SER A 273 3.07 14.38 -40.62
C SER A 273 2.12 15.58 -40.60
N ASN A 274 2.18 16.44 -41.62
CA ASN A 274 1.33 17.63 -41.69
C ASN A 274 -0.16 17.27 -41.82
N CYS A 275 -0.51 16.21 -42.55
CA CYS A 275 -1.89 15.74 -42.64
C CYS A 275 -2.41 15.20 -41.30
N LEU A 276 -1.62 14.39 -40.59
CA LEU A 276 -2.00 13.84 -39.28
C LEU A 276 -2.09 14.92 -38.18
N GLU A 277 -1.18 15.90 -38.20
CA GLU A 277 -1.20 17.04 -37.31
C GLU A 277 -2.42 17.94 -37.55
N SER A 278 -2.84 18.12 -38.82
CA SER A 278 -4.02 18.93 -39.15
C SER A 278 -5.33 18.34 -38.61
N GLU A 279 -5.38 17.03 -38.39
CA GLU A 279 -6.51 16.30 -37.79
C GLU A 279 -6.36 16.07 -36.27
N ASN A 280 -5.38 16.74 -35.63
CA ASN A 280 -5.05 16.60 -34.20
C ASN A 280 -4.72 15.15 -33.78
N ILE A 281 -4.15 14.34 -34.67
CA ILE A 281 -3.62 13.02 -34.30
C ILE A 281 -2.16 13.23 -33.88
N LEU A 282 -1.88 13.15 -32.58
CA LEU A 282 -0.58 13.49 -32.01
C LEU A 282 0.22 12.27 -31.54
N THR A 283 -0.47 11.18 -31.21
CA THR A 283 0.15 9.95 -30.68
C THR A 283 -0.12 8.73 -31.55
N VAL A 284 0.78 7.75 -31.47
CA VAL A 284 0.62 6.46 -32.18
C VAL A 284 -0.65 5.73 -31.76
N ARG A 285 -1.06 5.86 -30.49
CA ARG A 285 -2.32 5.30 -29.97
C ARG A 285 -3.54 5.81 -30.73
N GLU A 286 -3.61 7.12 -30.95
CA GLU A 286 -4.73 7.74 -31.67
C GLU A 286 -4.74 7.29 -33.13
N LEU A 287 -3.57 7.23 -33.76
CA LEU A 287 -3.43 6.76 -35.14
C LEU A 287 -3.92 5.33 -35.33
N VAL A 288 -3.51 4.43 -34.43
CA VAL A 288 -3.83 2.99 -34.47
C VAL A 288 -5.33 2.72 -34.22
N THR A 289 -6.03 3.63 -33.53
CA THR A 289 -7.49 3.52 -33.32
C THR A 289 -8.33 3.94 -34.54
N ARG A 290 -7.74 4.62 -35.52
CA ARG A 290 -8.43 5.02 -36.75
C ARG A 290 -8.46 3.87 -37.76
N THR A 291 -9.53 3.82 -38.54
CA THR A 291 -9.65 2.89 -39.67
C THR A 291 -9.06 3.51 -40.93
N GLU A 292 -8.74 2.67 -41.92
CA GLU A 292 -8.17 3.10 -43.19
C GLU A 292 -9.09 4.07 -43.94
N ASP A 293 -10.38 3.76 -43.97
CA ASP A 293 -11.39 4.61 -44.61
C ASP A 293 -11.45 6.01 -43.99
N GLN A 294 -11.31 6.11 -42.66
CA GLN A 294 -11.30 7.40 -41.95
C GLN A 294 -10.06 8.24 -42.25
N LEU A 295 -8.93 7.61 -42.56
CA LEU A 295 -7.71 8.32 -42.93
C LEU A 295 -7.75 8.80 -44.39
N LEU A 296 -8.45 8.09 -45.28
CA LEU A 296 -8.63 8.53 -46.68
C LEU A 296 -9.58 9.72 -46.82
N GLU A 297 -10.47 9.94 -45.87
CA GLU A 297 -11.33 11.12 -45.81
C GLU A 297 -10.57 12.42 -45.44
N VAL A 298 -9.36 12.29 -44.88
CA VAL A 298 -8.55 13.43 -44.45
C VAL A 298 -8.06 14.22 -45.65
N ARG A 299 -8.18 15.55 -45.57
CA ARG A 299 -7.81 16.44 -46.66
C ARG A 299 -6.33 16.29 -47.02
N ASN A 300 -6.06 16.02 -48.30
CA ASN A 300 -4.72 15.81 -48.86
C ASN A 300 -4.00 14.50 -48.43
N PHE A 301 -4.71 13.61 -47.72
CA PHE A 301 -4.26 12.26 -47.41
C PHE A 301 -4.58 11.33 -48.59
N GLY A 302 -3.55 10.69 -49.17
CA GLY A 302 -3.69 9.85 -50.36
C GLY A 302 -3.31 8.39 -50.09
N GLU A 303 -3.48 7.54 -51.10
CA GLU A 303 -3.12 6.12 -51.01
C GLU A 303 -1.63 5.92 -50.68
N THR A 304 -0.75 6.74 -51.25
CA THR A 304 0.70 6.65 -51.00
C THR A 304 1.09 6.98 -49.56
N THR A 305 0.41 7.95 -48.91
CA THR A 305 0.63 8.26 -47.50
C THR A 305 0.04 7.20 -46.58
N LEU A 306 -1.04 6.53 -47.01
CA LEU A 306 -1.64 5.43 -46.27
C LEU A 306 -0.73 4.20 -46.25
N THR A 307 -0.15 3.84 -47.40
CA THR A 307 0.82 2.73 -47.49
C THR A 307 2.05 3.01 -46.62
N GLU A 308 2.55 4.24 -46.61
CA GLU A 308 3.67 4.67 -45.76
C GLU A 308 3.36 4.48 -44.27
N VAL A 309 2.19 4.94 -43.81
CA VAL A 309 1.78 4.79 -42.41
C VAL A 309 1.62 3.32 -42.02
N GLN A 310 1.03 2.49 -42.89
CA GLN A 310 0.88 1.05 -42.65
C GLN A 310 2.23 0.34 -42.51
N GLU A 311 3.20 0.65 -43.36
CA GLU A 311 4.54 0.04 -43.28
C GLU A 311 5.25 0.40 -41.97
N ARG A 312 5.17 1.66 -41.55
CA ARG A 312 5.78 2.13 -40.28
C ARG A 312 5.11 1.52 -39.06
N LEU A 313 3.78 1.41 -39.05
CA LEU A 313 3.05 0.73 -37.98
C LEU A 313 3.39 -0.77 -37.93
N ARG A 314 3.51 -1.42 -39.10
CA ARG A 314 3.89 -2.84 -39.19
C ARG A 314 5.30 -3.09 -38.66
N ALA A 315 6.25 -2.19 -38.89
CA ALA A 315 7.59 -2.26 -38.32
C ALA A 315 7.61 -2.23 -36.78
N LEU A 316 6.61 -1.58 -36.17
CA LEU A 316 6.44 -1.54 -34.72
C LEU A 316 5.61 -2.72 -34.16
N GLY A 317 5.03 -3.55 -35.03
CA GLY A 317 4.15 -4.67 -34.69
C GLY A 317 2.69 -4.25 -34.46
N MET A 318 2.25 -3.12 -35.01
CA MET A 318 0.89 -2.57 -34.88
C MET A 318 0.19 -2.49 -36.25
N HIS A 319 -1.13 -2.40 -36.25
CA HIS A 319 -1.94 -2.22 -37.47
C HIS A 319 -3.04 -1.18 -37.24
N LEU A 320 -3.63 -0.67 -38.32
CA LEU A 320 -4.76 0.27 -38.22
C LEU A 320 -6.03 -0.45 -37.75
N GLY A 321 -6.90 0.26 -37.03
CA GLY A 321 -8.14 -0.28 -36.47
C GLY A 321 -7.97 -1.19 -35.25
N MET A 322 -6.83 -1.18 -34.55
CA MET A 322 -6.71 -1.93 -33.29
C MET A 322 -7.60 -1.31 -32.21
N ARG A 323 -8.30 -2.17 -31.45
CA ARG A 323 -9.05 -1.76 -30.26
C ARG A 323 -8.09 -1.59 -29.09
N VAL A 324 -7.53 -0.39 -28.95
CA VAL A 324 -6.66 -0.04 -27.82
C VAL A 324 -7.50 0.54 -26.68
N GLY A 325 -7.27 0.08 -25.45
CA GLY A 325 -7.90 0.69 -24.27
C GLY A 325 -7.52 2.18 -24.16
N SER A 326 -8.47 3.01 -23.71
CA SER A 326 -8.25 4.44 -23.45
C SER A 326 -6.99 4.64 -22.58
N PRO A 327 -6.16 5.67 -22.82
CA PRO A 327 -4.90 5.86 -22.11
C PRO A 327 -5.15 5.76 -20.61
N VAL A 328 -4.41 4.86 -19.96
CA VAL A 328 -4.36 4.83 -18.50
C VAL A 328 -3.55 6.05 -18.09
N GLY A 329 -4.18 7.23 -18.12
CA GLY A 329 -3.71 8.37 -17.35
C GLY A 329 -3.52 7.88 -15.92
N ARG A 330 -2.38 8.24 -15.30
CA ARG A 330 -2.04 7.89 -13.91
C ARG A 330 -3.30 7.96 -13.04
N LYS A 331 -3.88 6.80 -12.73
CA LYS A 331 -4.91 6.70 -11.70
C LYS A 331 -4.18 6.84 -10.38
N LEU A 332 -3.93 8.08 -9.96
CA LEU A 332 -3.89 8.39 -8.54
C LEU A 332 -5.20 7.82 -7.99
N GLY A 333 -5.10 6.74 -7.22
CA GLY A 333 -6.20 5.85 -6.85
C GLY A 333 -7.23 6.48 -5.92
N ARG A 334 -7.87 7.58 -6.33
CA ARG A 334 -9.07 8.15 -5.73
C ARG A 334 -9.90 8.79 -6.84
N ASN A 335 -11.03 8.15 -7.18
CA ASN A 335 -12.12 8.76 -7.95
C ASN A 335 -12.47 10.13 -7.33
N PRO A 336 -12.83 11.17 -8.10
CA PRO A 336 -13.34 12.44 -7.58
C PRO A 336 -14.35 12.31 -6.43
N ASN A 337 -15.19 11.27 -6.46
CA ASN A 337 -16.12 10.96 -5.36
C ASN A 337 -15.41 10.59 -4.05
N HIS A 338 -14.33 9.81 -4.12
CA HIS A 338 -13.53 9.43 -2.96
C HIS A 338 -12.74 10.62 -2.39
N GLN A 339 -12.24 11.52 -3.25
CA GLN A 339 -11.58 12.75 -2.79
C GLN A 339 -12.58 13.67 -2.05
N ARG A 340 -13.79 13.85 -2.61
CA ARG A 340 -14.86 14.61 -1.95
C ARG A 340 -15.25 13.97 -0.61
N ALA A 341 -15.41 12.65 -0.55
CA ALA A 341 -15.72 11.95 0.69
C ALA A 341 -14.63 12.15 1.76
N LEU A 342 -13.34 12.06 1.37
CA LEU A 342 -12.22 12.29 2.28
C LEU A 342 -12.18 13.71 2.84
N LEU A 343 -12.41 14.73 2.00
CA LEU A 343 -12.44 16.13 2.46
C LEU A 343 -13.63 16.38 3.38
N ARG A 344 -14.80 15.79 3.09
CA ARG A 344 -15.98 15.83 3.97
C ARG A 344 -15.70 15.22 5.33
N ASN A 345 -15.16 14.01 5.35
CA ASN A 345 -14.86 13.31 6.59
C ASN A 345 -13.83 14.07 7.44
N LEU A 346 -12.82 14.68 6.81
CA LEU A 346 -11.80 15.46 7.52
C LEU A 346 -12.36 16.79 8.05
N ALA A 347 -13.26 17.45 7.32
CA ALA A 347 -13.98 18.64 7.80
C ALA A 347 -14.92 18.31 8.97
N SER A 348 -15.70 17.23 8.86
CA SER A 348 -16.58 16.75 9.93
C SER A 348 -15.76 16.36 11.16
N ALA A 349 -14.65 15.66 10.99
CA ALA A 349 -13.75 15.29 12.09
C ALA A 349 -13.20 16.51 12.84
N LEU A 350 -12.80 17.58 12.13
CA LEU A 350 -12.37 18.83 12.77
C LEU A 350 -13.49 19.42 13.65
N ILE A 351 -14.72 19.48 13.13
CA ILE A 351 -15.85 20.06 13.88
C ILE A 351 -16.23 19.17 15.07
N LEU A 352 -16.25 17.85 14.90
CA LEU A 352 -16.51 16.88 15.97
C LEU A 352 -15.48 16.92 17.11
N THR A 353 -14.33 17.56 16.94
CA THR A 353 -13.38 17.75 18.05
C THR A 353 -13.82 18.82 19.06
N GLU A 354 -14.79 19.68 18.71
CA GLU A 354 -15.32 20.67 19.66
C GLU A 354 -16.35 20.07 20.64
N ARG A 355 -16.85 18.87 20.35
CA ARG A 355 -17.85 18.19 21.17
C ARG A 355 -17.43 18.06 22.63
N ASP A 356 -18.41 18.13 23.52
CA ASP A 356 -18.17 17.84 24.93
C ASP A 356 -18.15 16.32 25.17
N PRO A 357 -17.15 15.77 25.91
CA PRO A 357 -17.07 14.33 26.16
C PRO A 357 -18.25 13.78 26.97
N ASP A 358 -18.89 14.61 27.79
CA ASP A 358 -19.95 14.23 28.72
C ASP A 358 -21.36 14.34 28.10
N ASP A 359 -21.47 14.79 26.84
CA ASP A 359 -22.75 14.90 26.15
C ASP A 359 -23.24 13.54 25.65
N LEU A 360 -24.40 13.12 26.15
CA LEU A 360 -25.07 11.85 25.85
C LEU A 360 -25.31 11.63 24.34
N ARG A 361 -25.32 12.71 23.53
CA ARG A 361 -25.44 12.63 22.05
C ARG A 361 -24.25 11.93 21.38
N PHE A 362 -23.13 11.73 22.07
CA PHE A 362 -21.88 11.22 21.50
C PHE A 362 -21.33 9.95 22.18
N LEU A 363 -22.15 9.26 22.98
CA LEU A 363 -21.81 8.01 23.70
C LEU A 363 -21.22 6.90 22.80
N ASP A 364 -21.66 6.81 21.55
CA ASP A 364 -21.21 5.78 20.59
C ASP A 364 -19.82 6.04 19.99
N LEU A 365 -19.20 7.19 20.27
CA LEU A 365 -17.89 7.57 19.74
C LEU A 365 -16.79 7.29 20.77
N GLU A 366 -16.23 6.08 20.74
CA GLU A 366 -15.24 5.49 21.69
C GLU A 366 -13.94 6.28 21.96
N SER A 367 -13.73 7.47 21.37
CA SER A 367 -12.47 8.22 21.50
C SER A 367 -12.67 9.71 21.63
N ALA A 368 -12.53 10.24 22.86
CA ALA A 368 -12.50 11.68 23.12
C ALA A 368 -11.36 12.37 22.32
N PRO A 369 -11.59 13.56 21.75
CA PRO A 369 -10.56 14.28 21.03
C PRO A 369 -9.43 14.68 21.98
N LYS A 370 -8.17 14.44 21.59
CA LYS A 370 -6.99 14.78 22.42
C LYS A 370 -6.89 16.27 22.73
N VAL A 371 -7.35 17.14 21.83
CA VAL A 371 -7.38 18.60 21.97
C VAL A 371 -8.63 19.11 21.25
N LYS A 372 -9.43 19.98 21.89
CA LYS A 372 -10.61 20.59 21.27
C LYS A 372 -10.22 21.48 20.09
N GLY A 373 -11.01 21.42 19.02
CA GLY A 373 -10.88 22.29 17.85
C GLY A 373 -9.65 22.06 16.96
N ARG A 374 -9.03 20.87 17.01
CA ARG A 374 -7.72 20.61 16.37
C ARG A 374 -7.59 19.21 15.80
N ILE A 375 -7.06 19.10 14.59
CA ILE A 375 -6.66 17.83 13.97
C ILE A 375 -5.28 17.92 13.32
N ILE A 376 -4.58 16.79 13.24
CA ILE A 376 -3.27 16.69 12.60
C ILE A 376 -3.38 15.86 11.31
N THR A 377 -2.95 16.44 10.19
CA THR A 377 -2.98 15.81 8.86
C THR A 377 -1.76 16.23 8.04
N THR A 378 -1.75 16.00 6.73
CA THR A 378 -0.70 16.50 5.83
C THR A 378 -0.98 17.93 5.39
N ILE A 379 0.07 18.69 5.08
CA ILE A 379 -0.06 20.11 4.70
C ILE A 379 -1.02 20.33 3.52
N HIS A 380 -0.99 19.45 2.52
CA HIS A 380 -1.88 19.51 1.37
C HIS A 380 -3.33 19.29 1.77
N LYS A 381 -3.63 18.23 2.55
CA LYS A 381 -5.00 17.96 3.02
C LYS A 381 -5.54 19.09 3.89
N ALA A 382 -4.71 19.66 4.77
CA ALA A 382 -5.10 20.79 5.61
C ALA A 382 -5.46 22.03 4.77
N LYS A 383 -4.66 22.34 3.73
CA LYS A 383 -4.93 23.46 2.82
C LYS A 383 -6.21 23.25 1.99
N GLU A 384 -6.47 22.01 1.54
CA GLU A 384 -7.66 21.68 0.75
C GLU A 384 -8.96 21.66 1.57
N VAL A 385 -8.90 21.24 2.85
CA VAL A 385 -10.09 21.21 3.71
C VAL A 385 -10.46 22.58 4.26
N ARG A 386 -9.49 23.47 4.45
CA ARG A 386 -9.71 24.81 5.01
C ARG A 386 -10.85 25.59 4.32
N PRO A 387 -10.88 25.75 2.97
CA PRO A 387 -11.98 26.46 2.30
C PRO A 387 -13.36 25.85 2.55
N LEU A 388 -13.46 24.53 2.69
CA LEU A 388 -14.72 23.84 2.97
C LEU A 388 -15.22 24.18 4.38
N VAL A 389 -14.34 24.13 5.38
CA VAL A 389 -14.67 24.46 6.77
C VAL A 389 -15.03 25.95 6.90
N GLU A 390 -14.24 26.85 6.31
CA GLU A 390 -14.51 28.30 6.32
C GLU A 390 -15.87 28.63 5.70
N LYS A 391 -16.23 27.95 4.61
CA LYS A 391 -17.53 28.09 3.96
C LYS A 391 -18.67 27.62 4.88
N CYS A 392 -18.51 26.47 5.54
CA CYS A 392 -19.51 25.97 6.47
C CYS A 392 -19.71 26.91 7.67
N VAL A 393 -18.63 27.40 8.29
CA VAL A 393 -18.71 28.38 9.39
C VAL A 393 -19.37 29.68 8.92
N THR A 394 -19.06 30.16 7.72
CA THR A 394 -19.69 31.37 7.16
C THR A 394 -21.20 31.19 6.95
N ILE A 395 -21.63 30.04 6.42
CA ILE A 395 -23.05 29.73 6.22
C ILE A 395 -23.76 29.66 7.58
N ALA A 396 -23.17 28.98 8.56
CA ALA A 396 -23.73 28.86 9.90
C ALA A 396 -23.82 30.23 10.59
N LYS A 397 -22.76 31.04 10.56
CA LYS A 397 -22.74 32.38 11.13
C LYS A 397 -23.85 33.29 10.55
N LYS A 398 -24.01 33.30 9.22
CA LYS A 398 -25.05 34.10 8.55
C LYS A 398 -26.47 33.69 8.95
N SER A 399 -26.66 32.43 9.38
CA SER A 399 -27.97 31.94 9.80
C SER A 399 -28.37 32.37 11.21
N LEU A 400 -27.43 32.79 12.06
CA LEU A 400 -27.70 33.15 13.45
C LEU A 400 -28.72 34.29 13.56
N ALA A 401 -28.63 35.31 12.69
CA ALA A 401 -29.59 36.41 12.65
C ALA A 401 -31.03 35.93 12.38
N ALA A 402 -31.19 34.93 11.49
CA ALA A 402 -32.49 34.33 11.22
C ALA A 402 -32.98 33.44 12.37
N THR A 403 -32.06 32.80 13.11
CA THR A 403 -32.40 32.06 14.33
C THR A 403 -32.89 33.00 15.43
N SER A 404 -32.19 34.11 15.70
CA SER A 404 -32.62 35.11 16.69
C SER A 404 -33.95 35.77 16.33
N ALA A 405 -34.16 36.13 15.06
CA ALA A 405 -35.45 36.68 14.61
C ALA A 405 -36.60 35.67 14.74
N ALA A 406 -36.32 34.37 14.68
CA ALA A 406 -37.33 33.33 14.87
C ALA A 406 -37.64 33.10 16.36
N GLU A 407 -36.69 33.31 17.28
CA GLU A 407 -36.93 33.16 18.73
C GLU A 407 -38.05 34.09 19.23
N GLU A 408 -38.19 35.29 18.64
CA GLU A 408 -39.27 36.25 18.95
C GLU A 408 -40.69 35.70 18.70
N PHE A 409 -40.83 34.75 17.77
CA PHE A 409 -42.11 34.16 17.39
C PHE A 409 -42.25 32.70 17.87
N GLY A 410 -41.29 32.19 18.64
CA GLY A 410 -41.22 30.79 19.06
C GLY A 410 -42.28 30.41 20.10
N PRO A 411 -42.66 29.11 20.21
CA PRO A 411 -43.57 28.65 21.23
C PRO A 411 -42.85 28.50 22.57
N SER A 412 -43.53 28.79 23.67
CA SER A 412 -43.08 28.44 25.02
C SER A 412 -43.34 26.96 25.38
N ALA A 413 -44.16 26.26 24.60
CA ALA A 413 -44.57 24.88 24.84
C ALA A 413 -43.60 23.84 24.23
N GLU A 414 -43.35 22.76 24.98
CA GLU A 414 -42.50 21.65 24.54
C GLU A 414 -43.06 20.91 23.32
N ARG A 415 -42.15 20.43 22.46
CA ARG A 415 -42.47 19.76 21.21
C ARG A 415 -43.25 18.46 21.46
N GLY A 416 -44.41 18.31 20.83
CA GLY A 416 -45.25 17.10 20.92
C GLY A 416 -46.44 17.20 21.88
N THR A 417 -46.50 18.27 22.68
CA THR A 417 -47.66 18.57 23.53
C THR A 417 -48.86 19.07 22.71
N ASP A 418 -50.07 19.02 23.27
CA ASP A 418 -51.26 19.56 22.60
C ASP A 418 -51.23 21.09 22.46
N ALA A 419 -50.53 21.78 23.37
CA ALA A 419 -50.24 23.21 23.25
C ALA A 419 -49.35 23.52 22.04
N TRP A 420 -48.36 22.66 21.75
CA TRP A 420 -47.52 22.78 20.56
C TRP A 420 -48.29 22.54 19.26
N LYS A 421 -49.24 21.59 19.25
CA LYS A 421 -50.11 21.34 18.08
C LYS A 421 -51.01 22.55 17.79
N LYS A 422 -51.60 23.16 18.81
CA LYS A 422 -52.42 24.38 18.66
C LYS A 422 -51.61 25.57 18.18
N TRP A 423 -50.38 25.77 18.70
CA TRP A 423 -49.50 26.84 18.24
C TRP A 423 -49.13 26.69 16.75
N ARG A 424 -48.94 25.45 16.28
CA ARG A 424 -48.66 25.16 14.86
C ARG A 424 -49.78 25.54 13.88
N GLU A 425 -51.01 25.70 14.37
CA GLU A 425 -52.17 26.14 13.57
C GLU A 425 -52.36 27.67 13.62
N SER A 426 -51.54 28.39 14.40
CA SER A 426 -51.65 29.83 14.59
C SER A 426 -50.87 30.67 13.57
N ASP A 427 -51.23 31.95 13.44
CA ASP A 427 -50.48 32.92 12.61
C ASP A 427 -49.04 33.14 13.10
N GLN A 428 -48.77 32.86 14.38
CA GLN A 428 -47.41 32.91 14.93
C GLN A 428 -46.52 31.83 14.31
N TRP A 429 -47.06 30.65 14.01
CA TRP A 429 -46.32 29.61 13.29
C TRP A 429 -45.92 30.06 11.89
N VAL A 430 -46.79 30.77 11.18
CA VAL A 430 -46.49 31.27 9.82
C VAL A 430 -45.34 32.28 9.87
N LYS A 431 -45.38 33.23 10.81
CA LYS A 431 -44.32 34.22 11.04
C LYS A 431 -43.01 33.57 11.48
N TRP A 432 -43.07 32.64 12.43
CA TRP A 432 -41.92 31.86 12.89
C TRP A 432 -41.29 31.04 11.77
N ASN A 433 -42.09 30.34 10.97
CA ASN A 433 -41.62 29.51 9.88
C ASN A 433 -40.97 30.35 8.76
N ALA A 434 -41.50 31.53 8.48
CA ALA A 434 -40.89 32.49 7.56
C ALA A 434 -39.53 32.99 8.09
N ALA A 435 -39.45 33.33 9.37
CA ALA A 435 -38.22 33.81 10.02
C ALA A 435 -37.12 32.73 10.11
N ILE A 436 -37.47 31.48 10.45
CA ILE A 436 -36.51 30.39 10.63
C ILE A 436 -36.07 29.73 9.31
N SER A 437 -36.86 29.86 8.24
CA SER A 437 -36.62 29.20 6.93
C SER A 437 -35.19 29.38 6.39
N PRO A 438 -34.57 30.58 6.42
CA PRO A 438 -33.17 30.76 6.01
C PRO A 438 -32.18 29.96 6.86
N ALA A 439 -32.43 29.82 8.17
CA ALA A 439 -31.58 29.03 9.07
C ALA A 439 -31.73 27.52 8.82
N VAL A 440 -32.94 27.05 8.54
CA VAL A 440 -33.19 25.66 8.14
C VAL A 440 -32.49 25.36 6.80
N ALA A 441 -32.58 26.27 5.83
CA ALA A 441 -31.90 26.14 4.55
C ALA A 441 -30.37 26.11 4.70
N ALA A 442 -29.81 26.93 5.58
CA ALA A 442 -28.39 26.92 5.92
C ALA A 442 -27.96 25.58 6.53
N ARG A 443 -28.72 25.04 7.51
CA ARG A 443 -28.44 23.72 8.11
C ARG A 443 -28.49 22.60 7.07
N ARG A 444 -29.48 22.59 6.17
CA ARG A 444 -29.57 21.61 5.06
C ARG A 444 -28.37 21.71 4.11
N ARG A 445 -27.93 22.92 3.79
CA ARG A 445 -26.76 23.15 2.93
C ARG A 445 -25.46 22.66 3.58
N CYS A 446 -25.27 22.93 4.86
CA CYS A 446 -24.12 22.41 5.62
C CYS A 446 -24.16 20.88 5.73
N LEU A 447 -25.34 20.27 5.88
CA LEU A 447 -25.49 18.81 5.88
C LEU A 447 -25.12 18.19 4.52
N GLN A 448 -25.48 18.81 3.40
CA GLN A 448 -25.02 18.37 2.07
C GLN A 448 -23.50 18.49 1.89
N LEU A 449 -22.89 19.51 2.51
CA LEU A 449 -21.45 19.77 2.43
C LEU A 449 -20.63 18.86 3.35
N LEU A 450 -21.11 18.51 4.54
CA LEU A 450 -20.37 17.74 5.54
C LEU A 450 -20.76 16.25 5.57
N GLY A 451 -22.03 15.93 5.30
CA GLY A 451 -22.56 14.57 5.31
C GLY A 451 -22.84 14.00 6.71
N ASP A 452 -22.61 14.77 7.78
CA ASP A 452 -22.78 14.34 9.17
C ASP A 452 -23.69 15.32 9.93
N LYS A 453 -24.73 14.79 10.58
CA LYS A 453 -25.71 15.58 11.35
C LYS A 453 -25.13 16.12 12.65
N ASN A 454 -24.26 15.35 13.31
CA ASN A 454 -23.67 15.69 14.60
C ASN A 454 -22.68 16.85 14.45
N ALA A 455 -21.82 16.77 13.43
CA ALA A 455 -20.93 17.88 13.07
C ALA A 455 -21.72 19.17 12.74
N VAL A 456 -22.86 19.06 12.06
CA VAL A 456 -23.70 20.24 11.75
C VAL A 456 -24.34 20.84 13.01
N SER A 457 -24.76 20.04 13.98
CA SER A 457 -25.31 20.54 15.25
C SER A 457 -24.25 21.35 16.00
N ILE A 458 -23.06 20.77 16.23
CA ILE A 458 -21.91 21.43 16.86
C ILE A 458 -21.51 22.71 16.11
N LEU A 459 -21.49 22.68 14.78
CA LEU A 459 -21.14 23.84 13.96
C LEU A 459 -22.04 25.04 14.24
N PHE A 460 -23.34 24.83 14.41
CA PHE A 460 -24.31 25.92 14.61
C PHE A 460 -24.48 26.30 16.08
N GLU A 461 -24.35 25.35 17.00
CA GLU A 461 -24.55 25.56 18.45
C GLU A 461 -23.29 26.10 19.14
N GLU A 462 -22.10 25.61 18.77
CA GLU A 462 -20.86 25.91 19.50
C GLU A 462 -19.88 26.74 18.66
N VAL A 463 -19.67 26.37 17.39
CA VAL A 463 -18.61 26.97 16.57
C VAL A 463 -19.03 28.32 15.98
N ALA A 464 -20.22 28.43 15.39
CA ALA A 464 -20.66 29.66 14.73
C ALA A 464 -20.81 30.87 15.67
N PRO A 465 -21.38 30.73 16.89
CA PRO A 465 -21.50 31.85 17.83
C PRO A 465 -20.16 32.45 18.24
N ARG A 466 -19.08 31.64 18.26
CA ARG A 466 -17.72 32.09 18.59
C ARG A 466 -17.15 33.12 17.62
N TYR A 467 -17.66 33.17 16.38
CA TYR A 467 -17.08 33.94 15.29
C TYR A 467 -18.01 35.02 14.71
N VAL A 468 -19.05 35.44 15.44
CA VAL A 468 -20.01 36.47 15.01
C VAL A 468 -19.28 37.75 14.57
N ASP A 469 -18.35 38.22 15.40
CA ASP A 469 -17.60 39.48 15.18
C ASP A 469 -16.44 39.34 14.18
N ARG A 470 -16.15 38.12 13.70
CA ARG A 470 -14.99 37.86 12.83
C ARG A 470 -15.41 37.80 11.35
N PRO A 471 -14.85 38.62 10.45
CA PRO A 471 -15.24 38.61 9.03
C PRO A 471 -14.83 37.33 8.29
N GLY A 472 -13.73 36.68 8.70
CA GLY A 472 -13.27 35.41 8.11
C GLY A 472 -11.97 34.88 8.73
N GLY A 473 -11.47 33.75 8.21
CA GLY A 473 -10.24 33.13 8.71
C GLY A 473 -10.45 32.50 10.07
N TYR A 474 -11.45 31.63 10.16
CA TYR A 474 -11.84 30.91 11.39
C TYR A 474 -10.89 29.76 11.72
N THR A 475 -10.11 29.30 10.73
CA THR A 475 -9.14 28.22 10.88
C THR A 475 -7.73 28.64 10.49
N ARG A 476 -6.75 28.03 11.18
CA ARG A 476 -5.31 28.22 10.94
C ARG A 476 -4.66 26.88 10.60
N VAL A 477 -3.69 26.90 9.70
CA VAL A 477 -2.86 25.75 9.37
C VAL A 477 -1.44 26.02 9.84
N LEU A 478 -0.94 25.23 10.78
CA LEU A 478 0.40 25.30 11.33
C LEU A 478 1.21 24.10 10.85
N ARG A 479 2.39 24.34 10.25
CA ARG A 479 3.30 23.27 9.86
C ARG A 479 3.94 22.68 11.12
N LEU A 480 3.93 21.35 11.22
CA LEU A 480 4.62 20.66 12.31
C LEU A 480 6.07 20.37 11.91
N ALA A 481 6.99 20.46 12.87
CA ALA A 481 8.41 20.20 12.63
C ALA A 481 8.69 18.73 12.31
N THR A 482 7.93 17.81 12.92
CA THR A 482 8.10 16.38 12.72
C THR A 482 7.39 15.91 11.43
N PRO A 483 8.10 15.30 10.46
CA PRO A 483 7.48 14.69 9.31
C PRO A 483 6.67 13.45 9.71
N ARG A 484 5.82 12.97 8.80
CA ARG A 484 5.03 11.76 9.02
C ARG A 484 5.93 10.52 8.91
N LEU A 485 5.81 9.63 9.89
CA LEU A 485 6.49 8.35 9.90
C LEU A 485 5.97 7.49 8.74
N GLY A 486 6.87 6.98 7.89
CA GLY A 486 6.54 6.17 6.71
C GLY A 486 6.80 6.89 5.37
N ASP A 487 6.07 7.97 5.09
CA ASP A 487 6.14 8.68 3.79
C ASP A 487 6.95 9.99 3.83
N ALA A 488 7.55 10.32 4.98
CA ALA A 488 8.23 11.59 5.25
C ALA A 488 7.39 12.85 4.90
N GLY A 489 6.07 12.69 4.78
CA GLY A 489 5.17 13.75 4.34
C GLY A 489 5.14 14.89 5.35
N VAL A 490 5.14 16.13 4.85
CA VAL A 490 5.06 17.32 5.71
C VAL A 490 3.72 17.33 6.43
N ARG A 491 3.75 17.20 7.75
CA ARG A 491 2.58 17.28 8.61
C ARG A 491 2.19 18.73 8.87
N ALA A 492 0.89 18.96 8.97
CA ALA A 492 0.33 20.21 9.41
C ALA A 492 -0.83 19.94 10.36
N MET A 493 -0.99 20.85 11.30
CA MET A 493 -2.11 20.91 12.22
C MET A 493 -3.08 21.96 11.69
N ILE A 494 -4.36 21.61 11.58
CA ILE A 494 -5.43 22.57 11.31
C ILE A 494 -6.26 22.73 12.58
N GLU A 495 -6.49 23.98 12.99
CA GLU A 495 -7.22 24.30 14.21
C GLU A 495 -8.13 25.52 14.05
N PHE A 496 -9.17 25.59 14.87
CA PHE A 496 -10.04 26.76 15.04
C PHE A 496 -9.30 27.87 15.80
N VAL A 497 -9.48 29.12 15.37
CA VAL A 497 -8.78 30.27 15.94
C VAL A 497 -9.42 30.73 17.27
N GLY A 498 -8.61 30.88 18.32
CA GLY A 498 -9.08 31.33 19.65
C GLY A 498 -9.11 32.84 19.90
N LYS A 499 -9.54 33.24 21.11
CA LYS A 499 -9.67 34.64 21.56
C LYS A 499 -8.34 35.39 21.75
N ASN A 500 -7.22 34.68 21.93
CA ASN A 500 -5.91 35.27 22.21
C ASN A 500 -4.97 35.22 21.00
N ASP A 501 -5.47 35.54 19.80
CA ASP A 501 -4.63 35.60 18.60
C ASP A 501 -4.12 37.02 18.40
N ARG A 502 -2.79 37.18 18.20
CA ARG A 502 -2.17 38.45 17.82
C ARG A 502 -2.82 38.93 16.51
N THR A 503 -3.63 39.97 16.59
CA THR A 503 -4.10 40.71 15.42
C THR A 503 -2.88 41.33 14.75
N VAL A 504 -2.61 40.96 13.49
CA VAL A 504 -1.68 41.73 12.67
C VAL A 504 -2.43 43.00 12.29
N GLU A 505 -2.22 44.07 13.06
CA GLU A 505 -2.66 45.40 12.64
C GLU A 505 -1.91 45.76 11.35
N LYS A 506 -2.66 46.01 10.28
CA LYS A 506 -2.07 46.64 9.09
C LYS A 506 -1.61 48.03 9.51
N ALA A 507 -0.31 48.29 9.41
CA ALA A 507 0.22 49.64 9.58
C ALA A 507 -0.58 50.60 8.69
N ALA A 508 -1.14 51.65 9.29
CA ALA A 508 -1.83 52.69 8.55
C ALA A 508 -0.85 53.30 7.54
N LYS A 509 -1.30 53.53 6.30
CA LYS A 509 -0.50 54.28 5.31
C LYS A 509 -0.15 55.64 5.92
N PRO A 510 1.11 56.10 5.83
CA PRO A 510 1.45 57.44 6.26
C PRO A 510 0.65 58.45 5.44
N SER A 511 -0.14 59.26 6.13
CA SER A 511 -0.79 60.45 5.59
C SER A 511 0.26 61.56 5.55
N PHE A 512 0.64 62.03 4.37
CA PHE A 512 1.36 63.28 4.24
C PHE A 512 0.31 64.38 4.16
N ASP A 513 0.17 65.16 5.22
CA ASP A 513 -0.65 66.37 5.21
C ASP A 513 0.02 67.39 4.28
N SER A 514 -0.64 67.72 3.18
CA SER A 514 -0.29 68.84 2.32
C SER A 514 -1.21 70.01 2.69
N SER A 515 -0.80 70.82 3.66
CA SER A 515 -1.43 72.10 3.99
C SER A 515 -0.49 72.99 4.80
N GLU A 516 0.62 73.41 4.19
CA GLU A 516 1.15 74.75 4.47
C GLU A 516 0.55 75.70 3.44
N GLU A 517 -0.49 76.44 3.84
CA GLU A 517 -0.80 77.73 3.24
C GLU A 517 -0.13 78.85 4.06
N PRO A 518 0.34 79.93 3.41
CA PRO A 518 1.36 80.80 3.98
C PRO A 518 0.80 81.84 4.95
N ALA A 519 1.62 82.18 5.94
CA ALA A 519 1.39 83.24 6.90
C ALA A 519 1.18 84.60 6.20
N GLU A 520 0.01 85.19 6.46
CA GLU A 520 -0.35 86.54 6.09
C GLU A 520 0.57 87.54 6.83
N ALA A 521 1.23 88.40 6.06
CA ALA A 521 2.19 89.37 6.55
C ALA A 521 1.50 90.51 7.30
N ALA A 522 1.90 90.72 8.55
CA ALA A 522 1.63 91.94 9.30
C ALA A 522 2.70 93.00 8.95
N ALA A 523 2.29 94.11 8.34
CA ALA A 523 2.97 95.41 8.42
C ALA A 523 2.07 96.57 7.97
N ALA A 524 1.99 97.61 8.81
CA ALA A 524 1.38 98.95 8.66
C ALA A 524 -0.17 98.97 8.63
N GLU A 525 -0.88 99.69 9.49
CA GLU A 525 -0.64 100.97 10.21
C GLU A 525 -1.48 101.00 11.49
#